data_AF-A0A928LUZ8-F1
#
_entry.id   AF-A0A928LUZ8-F1
#
_cell.length_a   1.000
_cell.length_b   1.000
_cell.length_c   1.000
_cell.angle_alpha   90.00
_cell.angle_beta   90.00
_cell.angle_gamma   90.00
#
_symmetry.space_group_name_H-M   'P 1'
#
loop_
_entity.id
_entity.type
_entity.pdbx_description
1 polymer ?
#
loop_
_entity_poly.entity_id
_entity_poly.type
_entity_poly.pdbx_seq_one_letter_code
_entity_poly.pdbx_strand_id
1 'polypeptide(L)' 'MALIDGCQEGKHTPRLVEVKCPSCGEELEVFVKMGGAISETGRIVSDEKCPCGHVIAAGTSLSELEEV' A
#
# COMPACT_ATOMS: atom_id res chain seq x y z
N MET A 1 9.70 -38.64 0.10
CA MET A 1 10.41 -37.48 0.68
C MET A 1 9.73 -36.22 0.17
N ALA A 2 9.47 -35.27 1.06
CA ALA A 2 8.59 -34.09 0.97
C ALA A 2 8.42 -33.41 -0.41
N LEU A 3 7.18 -33.40 -0.91
CA LEU A 3 6.61 -32.17 -1.47
C LEU A 3 6.57 -31.17 -0.31
N ILE A 4 7.22 -30.01 -0.41
CA ILE A 4 6.64 -28.71 -0.81
C ILE A 4 7.82 -27.74 -1.01
N ASP A 5 8.30 -27.63 -2.25
CA ASP A 5 9.00 -26.41 -2.69
C ASP A 5 7.89 -25.37 -2.89
N GLY A 6 7.53 -24.69 -1.80
CA GLY A 6 6.27 -23.95 -1.76
C GLY A 6 6.18 -22.99 -0.60
N CYS A 7 7.29 -22.38 -0.23
CA CYS A 7 7.28 -21.15 0.52
C CYS A 7 8.00 -20.12 -0.34
N GLN A 8 7.36 -19.66 -1.42
CA GLN A 8 7.69 -18.34 -1.94
C GLN A 8 7.25 -17.37 -0.84
N GLU A 9 8.18 -17.15 0.08
CA GLU A 9 8.06 -16.26 1.22
C GLU A 9 7.48 -14.93 0.72
N GLY A 10 6.38 -14.49 1.33
CA GLY A 10 5.61 -13.29 0.97
C GLY A 10 6.37 -11.97 1.18
N LYS A 11 7.56 -11.86 0.60
CA LYS A 11 8.44 -10.69 0.58
C LYS A 11 7.97 -9.65 -0.45
N HIS A 12 6.94 -9.98 -1.24
CA HIS A 12 6.33 -9.09 -2.22
C HIS A 12 4.81 -8.97 -2.08
N THR A 13 4.19 -9.58 -1.08
CA THR A 13 2.74 -9.46 -0.90
C THR A 13 2.40 -8.03 -0.50
N PRO A 14 1.67 -7.27 -1.33
CA PRO A 14 1.20 -5.95 -0.95
C PRO A 14 0.32 -6.08 0.29
N ARG A 15 0.50 -5.18 1.25
CA ARG A 15 -0.33 -5.10 2.45
C ARG A 15 -1.45 -4.10 2.21
N LEU A 16 -2.65 -4.44 2.65
CA LEU A 16 -3.73 -3.48 2.73
C LEU A 16 -3.44 -2.56 3.92
N VAL A 17 -3.47 -1.25 3.69
CA VAL A 17 -3.25 -0.23 4.72
C VAL A 17 -4.37 0.80 4.60
N GLU A 18 -4.91 1.22 5.74
CA GLU A 18 -5.90 2.29 5.82
C GLU A 18 -5.19 3.64 5.80
N VAL A 19 -5.51 4.47 4.81
CA VAL A 19 -4.97 5.83 4.66
C VAL A 19 -6.11 6.84 4.65
N LYS A 20 -5.86 8.06 5.12
CA LYS A 20 -6.84 9.13 5.02
C LYS A 20 -6.72 9.83 3.68
N CYS A 21 -7.86 10.10 3.06
CA CYS A 21 -7.92 10.90 1.85
C CYS A 21 -7.48 12.34 2.17
N PRO A 22 -6.45 12.89 1.52
CA PRO A 22 -6.03 14.27 1.76
C PRO A 22 -7.08 15.30 1.30
N SER A 23 -8.05 14.90 0.47
CA SER A 23 -9.09 15.80 -0.04
C SER A 23 -10.34 15.89 0.84
N CYS A 24 -10.71 14.83 1.56
CA CYS A 24 -11.96 14.79 2.33
C CYS A 24 -11.80 14.23 3.76
N GLY A 25 -10.65 13.64 4.09
CA GLY A 25 -10.38 13.04 5.39
C GLY A 25 -10.99 11.65 5.60
N GLU A 26 -11.68 11.09 4.60
CA GLU A 26 -12.27 9.75 4.68
C GLU A 26 -11.18 8.66 4.66
N GLU A 27 -11.42 7.56 5.37
CA GLU A 27 -10.52 6.42 5.47
C GLU A 27 -10.67 5.50 4.25
N LEU A 28 -9.57 5.15 3.62
CA LEU A 28 -9.50 4.39 2.38
C LEU A 28 -8.51 3.25 2.54
N GLU A 29 -8.90 2.07 2.09
CA GLU A 29 -8.02 0.90 2.08
C GLU A 29 -7.20 0.91 0.79
N VAL A 30 -5.87 1.08 0.90
CA VAL A 30 -4.96 1.06 -0.26
C VAL A 30 -3.98 -0.11 -0.14
N PHE A 31 -3.61 -0.67 -1.29
CA PHE A 31 -2.56 -1.69 -1.35
C PHE A 31 -1.19 -1.03 -1.39
N VAL A 32 -0.39 -1.28 -0.36
CA VAL A 32 0.96 -0.74 -0.20
C VAL A 32 1.98 -1.87 -0.27
N LYS A 33 3.00 -1.70 -1.12
CA LYS A 33 4.16 -2.58 -1.14
C LYS A 33 5.23 -1.99 -0.25
N MET A 34 5.42 -2.61 0.91
CA MET A 34 6.54 -2.35 1.81
C MET A 34 7.81 -2.92 1.15
N GLY A 35 8.79 -2.06 0.91
CA GLY A 35 10.08 -2.48 0.39
C GLY A 35 10.84 -3.31 1.41
N GLY A 36 11.67 -4.24 0.94
CA GLY A 36 12.43 -5.16 1.81
C GLY A 36 13.54 -4.50 2.64
N ALA A 37 13.70 -3.18 2.59
CA ALA A 37 14.68 -2.44 3.36
C ALA A 37 14.01 -1.69 4.52
N ILE A 38 14.71 -1.63 5.67
CA ILE A 38 14.29 -1.01 6.94
C ILE A 38 13.93 0.49 6.81
N SER A 39 14.24 1.11 5.66
CA SER A 39 14.05 2.53 5.37
C SER A 39 13.13 2.80 4.19
N GLU A 40 12.54 1.76 3.58
CA GLU A 40 11.76 1.94 2.37
C GLU A 40 10.30 2.22 2.73
N THR A 41 9.92 3.50 2.64
CA THR A 41 8.53 3.93 2.74
C THR A 41 7.68 3.13 1.75
N GLY A 42 6.66 2.45 2.27
CA GLY A 42 5.75 1.66 1.44
C GLY A 42 5.12 2.51 0.34
N ARG A 43 5.06 1.98 -0.88
CA ARG A 43 4.43 2.66 -2.02
C ARG A 43 3.13 2.01 -2.40
N ILE A 44 2.15 2.82 -2.76
CA ILE A 44 0.87 2.35 -3.25
C ILE A 44 1.09 1.64 -4.59
N VAL A 45 0.55 0.44 -4.75
CA VAL A 45 0.74 -0.38 -5.96
C VAL A 45 -0.40 -0.28 -6.97
N SER A 46 -1.55 0.26 -6.57
CA SER A 46 -2.74 0.38 -7.42
C SER A 46 -3.36 1.75 -7.26
N ASP A 47 -3.95 2.29 -8.33
CA ASP A 47 -4.78 3.47 -8.19
C ASP A 47 -6.04 3.13 -7.38
N GLU A 48 -6.35 3.99 -6.41
CA GLU A 48 -7.53 3.85 -5.55
C GLU A 48 -8.37 5.12 -5.64
N LYS A 49 -9.66 4.97 -5.91
CA LYS A 49 -10.58 6.10 -6.05
C LYS A 49 -11.33 6.32 -4.76
N CYS A 50 -11.11 7.47 -4.14
CA CYS A 50 -11.90 7.92 -3.02
C CYS A 50 -13.32 8.26 -3.47
N PRO A 51 -14.36 7.95 -2.67
CA PRO A 51 -15.74 8.37 -2.93
C PRO A 51 -15.94 9.88 -3.07
N CYS A 52 -15.05 10.71 -2.53
CA CYS A 52 -15.09 12.16 -2.75
C CYS A 52 -14.69 12.59 -4.17
N GLY A 53 -14.18 11.67 -5.00
CA GLY A 53 -13.71 11.92 -6.36
C GLY A 53 -12.21 12.11 -6.49
N HIS A 54 -11.46 12.11 -5.37
CA HIS A 54 -10.00 12.12 -5.39
C HIS A 54 -9.44 10.75 -5.79
N VAL A 55 -8.38 10.71 -6.61
CA VAL A 55 -7.73 9.47 -7.04
C VAL A 55 -6.33 9.42 -6.46
N ILE A 56 -6.07 8.41 -5.62
CA ILE A 56 -4.74 8.13 -5.10
C ILE A 56 -4.03 7.29 -6.15
N ALA A 57 -3.03 7.88 -6.81
CA ALA A 57 -2.30 7.20 -7.88
C ALA A 57 -1.36 6.11 -7.32
N ALA A 58 -1.19 5.04 -8.10
CA ALA A 58 -0.11 4.09 -7.87
C ALA A 58 1.25 4.81 -7.94
N GLY A 59 2.16 4.47 -7.02
CA GLY A 59 3.47 5.07 -6.89
C GLY A 59 3.57 6.16 -5.82
N THR A 60 2.43 6.66 -5.31
CA THR A 60 2.40 7.58 -4.15
C THR A 60 3.00 6.89 -2.92
N SER A 61 3.82 7.63 -2.18
CA SER A 61 4.45 7.14 -0.96
C SER A 61 3.45 7.20 0.21
N LEU A 62 3.46 6.18 1.07
CA LEU A 62 2.58 6.15 2.23
C LEU A 62 2.87 7.31 3.20
N SER A 63 4.14 7.69 3.36
CA SER A 63 4.53 8.82 4.21
C SER A 63 3.89 10.13 3.78
N GLU A 64 3.76 10.40 2.48
CA GLU A 64 3.06 11.60 1.98
C GLU A 64 1.58 11.66 2.39
N LEU A 65 0.96 10.53 2.72
CA LEU A 65 -0.44 10.47 3.16
C LEU A 65 -0.60 10.49 4.69
N GLU A 66 0.41 10.01 5.44
CA GLU A 66 0.41 10.04 6.92
C GLU A 66 0.82 11.41 7.48
N GLU A 67 1.51 12.26 6.70
CA GLU A 67 1.98 13.59 7.12
C GLU A 67 0.93 14.72 6.97
N VAL A 68 -0.31 14.40 6.56
CA VAL A 68 -1.41 15.37 6.34
C VAL A 68 -2.36 15.45 7.53
#